data_AF-A0A2S5L216-F1
#
_entry.id   AF-A0A2S5L216-F1
#
_cell.length_a   1.000
_cell.length_b   1.000
_cell.length_c   1.000
_cell.angle_alpha   90.00
_cell.angle_beta   90.00
_cell.angle_gamma   90.00
#
_symmetry.space_group_name_H-M   'P 1'
#
loop_
_entity.id
_entity.type
_entity.pdbx_description
1 polymer ?
#
loop_
_entity_poly.entity_id
_entity_poly.type
_entity_poly.pdbx_seq_one_letter_code
_entity_poly.pdbx_strand_id
1 'polypeptide(L)'
;MTKVHRYSISWFAIIGALAAGVHYIVAVSLELTSILTPIHANTVGFLFAFPVSYFGHRQFSFSAQNASHLHAFPRFFLVALTGFLANQLLVLNAIYFTRVPFWLVLGIVMVLVAVSTYFLSRYWAFKGKK
;
A
#
# COMPACT_ATOMS: atom_id res chain seq x y z
N MET A 1 18.03 15.17 -13.84
CA MET A 1 16.71 14.51 -13.89
C MET A 1 15.77 15.36 -14.73
N THR A 2 15.39 14.88 -15.92
CA THR A 2 14.49 15.60 -16.85
C THR A 2 13.11 15.80 -16.20
N LYS A 3 12.46 16.95 -16.46
CA LYS A 3 11.19 17.36 -15.81
C LYS A 3 10.15 16.23 -15.71
N VAL A 4 10.05 15.39 -16.75
CA VAL A 4 9.14 14.23 -16.85
C VAL A 4 9.30 13.24 -15.68
N HIS A 5 10.53 12.95 -15.25
CA HIS A 5 10.79 12.00 -14.17
C HIS A 5 10.31 12.52 -12.80
N ARG A 6 10.38 13.84 -12.58
CA ARG A 6 10.00 14.47 -11.30
C ARG A 6 8.48 14.44 -11.08
N TYR A 7 7.70 14.54 -12.16
CA TYR A 7 6.24 14.41 -12.12
C TYR A 7 5.78 12.98 -11.80
N SER A 8 6.43 11.96 -12.37
CA SER A 8 6.12 10.55 -12.10
C SER A 8 6.30 10.19 -10.61
N ILE A 9 7.39 10.64 -10.00
CA ILE A 9 7.66 10.43 -8.56
C ILE A 9 6.63 11.11 -7.67
N SER A 10 6.22 12.34 -8.04
CA SER A 10 5.23 13.10 -7.28
C SER A 10 3.85 12.44 -7.34
N TRP A 11 3.42 12.03 -8.53
CA TRP A 11 2.17 11.28 -8.71
C TRP A 11 2.21 9.92 -8.03
N PHE A 12 3.35 9.24 -8.05
CA PHE A 12 3.53 7.98 -7.35
C PHE A 12 3.27 8.14 -5.84
N ALA A 13 3.86 9.15 -5.21
CA ALA A 13 3.63 9.44 -3.79
C ALA A 13 2.17 9.80 -3.49
N ILE A 14 1.55 10.64 -4.34
CA ILE A 14 0.15 11.07 -4.16
C ILE A 14 -0.81 9.88 -4.27
N ILE A 15 -0.66 9.05 -5.31
CA ILE A 15 -1.53 7.89 -5.53
C ILE A 15 -1.33 6.84 -4.43
N GLY A 16 -0.09 6.61 -4.01
CA GLY A 16 0.21 5.74 -2.87
C GLY A 16 -0.47 6.22 -1.59
N ALA A 17 -0.41 7.53 -1.30
CA ALA A 17 -1.07 8.12 -0.14
C ALA A 17 -2.60 8.04 -0.22
N LEU A 18 -3.18 8.27 -1.41
CA LEU A 18 -4.63 8.13 -1.63
C LEU A 18 -5.08 6.68 -1.43
N ALA A 19 -4.37 5.71 -1.98
CA ALA A 19 -4.67 4.29 -1.80
C ALA A 19 -4.55 3.88 -0.34
N ALA A 20 -3.52 4.33 0.37
CA ALA A 20 -3.36 4.12 1.81
C ALA A 20 -4.52 4.75 2.62
N GLY A 21 -4.93 5.97 2.27
CA GLY A 21 -6.09 6.62 2.89
C GLY A 21 -7.37 5.82 2.70
N VAL A 22 -7.63 5.34 1.47
CA VAL A 22 -8.79 4.47 1.18
C VAL A 22 -8.74 3.18 1.98
N HIS A 23 -7.58 2.52 2.04
CA HIS A 23 -7.39 1.30 2.85
C HIS A 23 -7.78 1.56 4.30
N TYR A 24 -7.14 2.56 4.92
CA TYR A 24 -7.32 2.89 6.32
C TYR A 24 -8.79 3.22 6.63
N ILE A 25 -9.39 4.13 5.86
CA ILE A 25 -10.76 4.58 6.09
C ILE A 25 -11.73 3.42 5.95
N VAL A 26 -11.64 2.62 4.89
CA VAL A 26 -12.56 1.49 4.67
C VAL A 26 -12.39 0.44 5.78
N ALA A 27 -11.16 0.06 6.10
CA ALA A 27 -10.90 -0.95 7.12
C ALA A 27 -11.40 -0.50 8.50
N VAL A 28 -11.05 0.71 8.94
CA VAL A 28 -11.50 1.22 10.24
C VAL A 28 -13.01 1.41 10.27
N SER A 29 -13.62 1.95 9.21
CA SER A 29 -15.08 2.13 9.17
C SER A 29 -15.81 0.80 9.29
N LEU A 30 -15.35 -0.24 8.59
CA LEU A 30 -15.96 -1.56 8.64
C LEU A 30 -15.77 -2.23 10.02
N GLU A 31 -14.60 -2.11 10.62
CA GLU A 31 -14.38 -2.65 11.98
C GLU A 31 -15.25 -1.94 13.02
N LEU A 32 -15.44 -0.62 12.91
CA LEU A 32 -16.32 0.15 13.80
C LEU A 32 -17.79 -0.31 13.75
N THR A 33 -18.25 -0.87 12.63
CA THR A 33 -19.61 -1.46 12.56
C THR A 33 -19.76 -2.75 13.36
N SER A 34 -18.65 -3.35 13.83
CA SER A 34 -18.60 -4.67 14.46
C SER A 34 -19.13 -5.82 13.59
N ILE A 35 -19.41 -5.58 12.31
CA ILE A 35 -19.85 -6.62 11.35
C ILE A 35 -18.68 -7.52 10.97
N LEU A 36 -17.49 -6.94 10.83
CA LEU A 36 -16.27 -7.64 10.44
C LEU A 36 -15.24 -7.61 11.56
N THR A 37 -14.54 -8.74 11.74
CA THR A 37 -13.36 -8.76 12.61
C THR A 37 -12.25 -7.89 11.99
N PRO A 38 -11.28 -7.40 12.79
CA PRO A 38 -10.18 -6.56 12.31
C PRO A 38 -9.43 -7.14 11.10
N ILE A 39 -9.26 -8.47 11.05
CA ILE A 39 -8.59 -9.17 9.94
C ILE A 39 -9.41 -9.06 8.65
N HIS A 40 -10.71 -9.33 8.71
CA HIS A 40 -11.59 -9.23 7.55
C HIS A 40 -11.76 -7.78 7.11
N ALA A 41 -11.90 -6.85 8.05
CA ALA A 41 -11.99 -5.42 7.76
C ALA A 41 -10.73 -4.90 7.06
N ASN A 42 -9.54 -5.30 7.52
CA ASN A 42 -8.26 -4.96 6.87
C ASN A 42 -8.17 -5.51 5.44
N THR A 43 -8.65 -6.74 5.24
CA THR A 43 -8.69 -7.38 3.91
C THR A 43 -9.61 -6.64 2.95
N VAL A 44 -10.81 -6.26 3.40
CA VAL A 44 -11.73 -5.47 2.58
C VAL A 44 -11.13 -4.09 2.27
N GLY A 45 -10.49 -3.44 3.25
CA GLY A 45 -9.78 -2.18 3.03
C GLY A 45 -8.74 -2.28 1.90
N PHE A 46 -7.95 -3.36 1.89
CA PHE A 46 -7.00 -3.63 0.80
C PHE A 46 -7.69 -3.81 -0.55
N LEU A 47 -8.79 -4.56 -0.61
CA LEU A 47 -9.53 -4.80 -1.85
C LEU A 47 -10.09 -3.49 -2.45
N PHE A 48 -10.45 -2.51 -1.63
CA PHE A 48 -10.86 -1.17 -2.09
C PHE A 48 -9.68 -0.28 -2.47
N ALA A 49 -8.56 -0.39 -1.76
CA ALA A 49 -7.36 0.40 -2.03
C ALA A 49 -6.62 -0.05 -3.30
N PHE A 50 -6.63 -1.34 -3.60
CA PHE A 50 -5.87 -1.91 -4.71
C PHE A 50 -6.27 -1.33 -6.09
N PRO A 51 -7.58 -1.25 -6.46
CA PRO A 51 -8.00 -0.60 -7.71
C PRO A 51 -7.56 0.87 -7.78
N VAL A 52 -7.71 1.62 -6.68
CA VAL A 52 -7.30 3.04 -6.61
C VAL A 52 -5.80 3.17 -6.91
N SER A 53 -5.00 2.31 -6.31
CA SER A 53 -3.55 2.27 -6.54
C SER A 53 -3.21 1.90 -7.98
N TYR A 54 -3.77 0.80 -8.50
CA TYR A 54 -3.44 0.30 -9.84
C TYR A 54 -3.84 1.28 -10.95
N PHE A 55 -5.09 1.75 -10.94
CA PHE A 55 -5.58 2.68 -11.96
C PHE A 55 -4.90 4.04 -11.84
N GLY A 56 -4.67 4.54 -10.62
CA GLY A 56 -3.92 5.77 -10.40
C GLY A 56 -2.50 5.67 -10.97
N HIS A 57 -1.74 4.64 -10.60
CA HIS A 57 -0.36 4.50 -11.08
C HIS A 57 -0.29 4.31 -12.59
N ARG A 58 -1.25 3.59 -13.18
CA ARG A 58 -1.31 3.43 -14.63
C ARG A 58 -1.62 4.74 -15.35
N GLN A 59 -2.60 5.51 -14.86
CA GLN A 59 -3.02 6.74 -15.53
C GLN A 59 -2.03 7.90 -15.37
N PHE A 60 -1.38 8.01 -14.21
CA PHE A 60 -0.54 9.17 -13.88
C PHE A 60 0.94 8.80 -13.73
N SER A 61 1.29 7.87 -12.83
CA SER A 61 2.71 7.59 -12.51
C SER A 61 3.47 6.95 -13.67
N PHE A 62 2.81 6.05 -14.40
CA PHE A 62 3.37 5.25 -15.48
C PHE A 62 2.63 5.46 -16.81
N SER A 63 1.95 6.60 -16.96
CA SER A 63 1.20 6.97 -18.18
C SER A 63 2.05 6.86 -19.47
N ALA A 64 3.36 7.14 -19.35
CA ALA A 64 4.31 7.05 -20.46
C ALA A 64 4.78 5.61 -20.78
N GLN A 65 4.44 4.62 -19.96
CA GLN A 65 4.82 3.22 -20.16
C GLN A 65 3.68 2.49 -20.89
N ASN A 66 3.88 2.19 -22.18
CA ASN A 66 2.92 1.49 -23.04
C ASN A 66 2.84 -0.03 -22.74
N ALA A 67 2.87 -0.41 -21.45
CA ALA A 67 2.73 -1.80 -21.05
C ALA A 67 1.27 -2.26 -21.17
N SER A 68 1.06 -3.41 -21.83
CA SER A 68 -0.27 -4.04 -21.90
C SER A 68 -0.76 -4.42 -20.49
N HIS A 69 -2.06 -4.20 -20.24
CA HIS A 69 -2.75 -4.55 -19.00
C HIS A 69 -2.48 -5.99 -18.55
N LEU A 70 -2.46 -6.93 -19.50
CA LEU A 70 -2.27 -8.35 -19.24
C LEU A 70 -0.90 -8.67 -18.60
N HIS A 71 0.09 -7.80 -18.80
CA HIS A 71 1.42 -7.96 -18.22
C HIS A 71 1.62 -7.10 -16.96
N ALA A 72 1.08 -5.89 -16.94
CA ALA A 72 1.25 -4.97 -15.82
C ALA A 72 0.42 -5.37 -14.59
N PHE A 73 -0.82 -5.82 -14.81
CA PHE A 73 -1.74 -6.18 -13.73
C PHE A 73 -1.22 -7.29 -12.81
N PRO A 74 -0.86 -8.49 -13.28
CA PRO A 74 -0.45 -9.58 -12.38
C PRO A 74 0.82 -9.24 -11.60
N ARG A 75 1.77 -8.53 -12.22
CA ARG A 75 2.99 -8.08 -11.53
C ARG A 75 2.68 -7.07 -10.44
N PHE A 76 1.85 -6.08 -10.74
CA PHE A 76 1.44 -5.07 -9.76
C PHE A 76 0.62 -5.70 -8.63
N PHE A 77 -0.28 -6.64 -8.96
CA PHE A 77 -1.05 -7.39 -7.97
C PHE A 77 -0.16 -8.20 -7.04
N LEU A 78 0.85 -8.90 -7.55
CA LEU A 78 1.80 -9.64 -6.70
C LEU A 78 2.55 -8.72 -5.73
N VAL A 79 3.00 -7.55 -6.20
CA VAL A 79 3.69 -6.56 -5.34
C VAL A 79 2.74 -6.00 -4.28
N ALA A 80 1.51 -5.65 -4.66
CA ALA A 80 0.53 -5.15 -3.72
C ALA A 80 0.12 -6.21 -2.69
N LEU A 81 -0.04 -7.47 -3.14
CA LEU A 81 -0.41 -8.59 -2.29
C LEU A 81 0.70 -8.92 -1.28
N THR A 82 1.97 -8.92 -1.67
CA THR A 82 3.08 -9.15 -0.72
C THR A 82 3.15 -8.06 0.34
N GLY A 83 2.98 -6.80 -0.07
CA GLY A 83 2.89 -5.66 0.87
C GLY A 83 1.69 -5.81 1.83
N PHE A 84 0.54 -6.22 1.31
CA PHE A 84 -0.65 -6.47 2.12
C PHE A 84 -0.45 -7.63 3.11
N LEU A 85 0.15 -8.75 2.69
CA LEU A 85 0.40 -9.88 3.59
C LEU A 85 1.35 -9.48 4.72
N ALA A 86 2.39 -8.68 4.43
CA ALA A 86 3.27 -8.14 5.46
C ALA A 86 2.50 -7.23 6.45
N ASN A 87 1.65 -6.33 5.94
CA ASN A 87 0.77 -5.51 6.77
C ASN A 87 -0.17 -6.38 7.63
N GLN A 88 -0.84 -7.36 7.02
CA GLN A 88 -1.80 -8.24 7.67
C GLN A 88 -1.17 -9.06 8.79
N LEU A 89 0.05 -9.57 8.59
CA LEU A 89 0.81 -10.29 9.60
C LEU A 89 1.17 -9.38 10.78
N LEU A 90 1.66 -8.16 10.51
CA LEU A 90 2.00 -7.21 11.56
C LEU A 90 0.78 -6.77 12.37
N VAL A 91 -0.34 -6.48 11.71
CA VAL A 91 -1.61 -6.16 12.35
C VAL A 91 -2.09 -7.32 13.23
N LEU A 92 -2.07 -8.55 12.70
CA LEU A 92 -2.51 -9.73 13.44
C LEU A 92 -1.66 -9.96 14.69
N ASN A 93 -0.34 -9.88 14.57
CA ASN A 93 0.56 -10.01 15.72
C ASN A 93 0.30 -8.91 16.75
N ALA A 94 0.18 -7.66 16.34
CA ALA A 94 -0.05 -6.55 17.26
C ALA A 94 -1.38 -6.68 18.01
N ILE A 95 -2.47 -7.07 17.34
CA ILE A 95 -3.77 -7.25 18.00
C ILE A 95 -3.77 -8.46 18.93
N TYR A 96 -3.04 -9.53 18.60
CA TYR A 96 -2.99 -10.73 19.43
C TYR A 96 -2.17 -10.54 20.71
N PHE A 97 -1.04 -9.83 20.62
CA PHE A 97 -0.11 -9.65 21.74
C PHE A 97 -0.32 -8.34 22.53
N THR A 98 -1.20 -7.46 22.09
CA THR A 98 -1.45 -6.17 22.75
C THR A 98 -2.96 -5.90 22.89
N ARG A 99 -3.32 -4.92 23.73
CA ARG A 99 -4.72 -4.44 23.86
C ARG A 99 -4.95 -3.14 23.09
N VAL A 100 -4.09 -2.85 22.11
CA VAL A 100 -4.15 -1.61 21.33
C VAL A 100 -5.31 -1.70 20.34
N PRO A 101 -6.14 -0.64 20.19
CA PRO A 101 -7.28 -0.68 19.27
C PRO A 101 -6.84 -0.79 17.82
N PHE A 102 -7.66 -1.46 17.00
CA PHE A 102 -7.36 -1.78 15.60
C PHE A 102 -6.95 -0.57 14.77
N TRP A 103 -7.68 0.55 14.86
CA TRP A 103 -7.38 1.77 14.09
C TRP A 103 -5.96 2.27 14.34
N LEU A 104 -5.49 2.23 15.59
CA LEU A 104 -4.16 2.69 15.95
C LEU A 104 -3.09 1.70 15.49
N VAL A 105 -3.34 0.39 15.67
CA VAL A 105 -2.47 -0.67 15.14
C VAL A 105 -2.29 -0.52 13.63
N LEU A 106 -3.40 -0.41 12.90
CA LEU A 106 -3.38 -0.30 11.44
C LEU A 106 -2.59 0.93 11.00
N GLY A 107 -2.84 2.10 11.60
CA GLY A 107 -2.13 3.33 11.29
C GLY A 107 -0.62 3.21 11.48
N ILE A 108 -0.19 2.67 12.64
CA ILE A 108 1.23 2.45 12.94
C ILE A 108 1.86 1.46 11.96
N VAL A 109 1.20 0.32 11.70
CA VAL A 109 1.71 -0.70 10.79
C VAL A 109 1.84 -0.17 9.37
N MET A 110 0.87 0.62 8.89
CA MET A 110 0.93 1.23 7.56
C MET A 110 2.12 2.17 7.42
N VAL A 111 2.36 3.03 8.42
CA VAL A 111 3.54 3.91 8.44
C VAL A 111 4.82 3.09 8.48
N LEU A 112 4.89 2.07 9.33
CA LEU A 112 6.06 1.19 9.45
C LEU A 112 6.37 0.47 8.14
N VAL A 113 5.36 -0.08 7.47
CA VAL A 113 5.51 -0.75 6.15
C VAL A 113 5.95 0.25 5.09
N ALA A 114 5.38 1.45 5.06
CA ALA A 114 5.77 2.50 4.10
C ALA A 114 7.23 2.93 4.29
N VAL A 115 7.63 3.20 5.54
CA VAL A 115 9.00 3.59 5.91
C VAL A 115 9.99 2.45 5.62
N SER A 116 9.65 1.21 5.96
CA SER A 116 10.48 0.04 5.67
C SER A 116 10.67 -0.13 4.16
N THR A 117 9.59 -0.03 3.39
CA THR A 117 9.64 -0.11 1.93
C THR A 117 10.50 1.00 1.33
N TYR A 118 10.44 2.22 1.87
CA TYR A 118 11.30 3.32 1.48
C TYR A 118 12.77 3.02 1.76
N PHE A 119 13.11 2.54 2.96
CA PHE A 119 14.49 2.23 3.32
C PHE A 119 15.04 1.03 2.55
N LEU A 120 14.26 -0.04 2.34
CA LEU A 120 14.66 -1.14 1.47
C LEU A 120 14.90 -0.64 0.05
N SER A 121 14.01 0.18 -0.50
CA SER A 121 14.21 0.80 -1.80
C SER A 121 15.49 1.64 -1.82
N ARG A 122 15.70 2.49 -0.80
CA ARG A 122 16.82 3.43 -0.70
C ARG A 122 18.18 2.76 -0.50
N TYR A 123 18.25 1.72 0.32
CA TYR A 123 19.51 1.10 0.76
C TYR A 123 19.79 -0.27 0.14
N TRP A 124 18.82 -0.91 -0.52
CA TRP A 124 19.03 -2.17 -1.23
C TRP A 124 18.89 -1.98 -2.75
N ALA A 125 17.82 -1.35 -3.24
CA ALA A 125 17.64 -1.16 -4.69
C ALA A 125 18.56 -0.07 -5.28
N PHE A 126 18.95 0.92 -4.48
CA PHE A 126 19.91 1.97 -4.88
C PHE A 126 21.29 1.83 -4.24
N LYS A 127 21.64 0.66 -3.67
CA LYS A 127 23.03 0.34 -3.31
C LYS A 127 23.80 -0.02 -4.58
N GLY A 128 24.01 0.99 -5.42
CA GLY A 128 24.97 0.93 -6.50
C GLY A 128 26.36 0.77 -5.92
N LYS A 129 26.95 -0.40 -6.20
CA LYS A 129 28.25 -0.53 -6.86
C LYS A 129 29.13 0.73 -6.74
N LYS A 130 30.15 0.65 -5.87
CA LYS A 130 31.42 1.29 -6.23
C LYS A 130 31.99 0.57 -7.44
#